data_AF-A0A8C6L2C1-F1
#
_entry.id   AF-A0A8C6L2C1-F1
#
_cell.length_a   1.000
_cell.length_b   1.000
_cell.length_c   1.000
_cell.angle_alpha   90.00
_cell.angle_beta   90.00
_cell.angle_gamma   90.00
#
_symmetry.space_group_name_H-M   'P 1'
#
loop_
_entity.id
_entity.type
_entity.pdbx_description
1 polymer ?
#
loop_
_entity_poly.entity_id
_entity_poly.type
_entity_poly.pdbx_seq_one_letter_code
_entity_poly.pdbx_strand_id
1 'polypeptide(L)'
;MSSSTRQKVLNKQANTKDMEDKQQKLGNPSEASTQPTSCTIMSENKLLEEIKQMRDENKEGHSLTKSSLDRLEQAVADIRSQIGEQEERLTGLEERVASLEERETRHERELNHLLRRETELTNTCEDLQNRLRRNNMRIFQVPEESEGGNLIDFTKDLLNKVLTLPSDLDIRIERAHRALQVRPRDHLATPRSIVVRFLDAAVKDLILKQAWSQRQVLFQGKRIFFDQDYSPELQKKRARVRAVIKQLRQKGIGAKCLYPARLKLKLDSGEKIYTTLTSAAEMLSSLGVQIYEGEEEHTEKEPTTDWTTRSKKKKEGKIKSLDLEFITQEDKNTERGIEIA
;
A
#
# COMPACT_ATOMS: atom_id res chain seq x y z
N MET A 1 -0.94 -29.59 -5.94
CA MET A 1 -1.56 -29.80 -7.28
C MET A 1 -0.56 -30.44 -8.27
N SER A 2 0.19 -31.49 -7.90
CA SER A 2 1.22 -32.09 -8.79
C SER A 2 1.09 -33.62 -8.92
N SER A 3 -0.05 -34.19 -8.51
CA SER A 3 -0.27 -35.64 -8.44
C SER A 3 -1.04 -36.20 -9.64
N SER A 4 -1.74 -35.36 -10.42
CA SER A 4 -2.64 -35.82 -11.49
C SER A 4 -1.93 -36.13 -12.81
N THR A 5 -0.70 -35.65 -13.00
CA THR A 5 0.03 -35.80 -14.28
C THR A 5 0.87 -37.08 -14.34
N ARG A 6 1.12 -37.74 -13.19
CA ARG A 6 1.94 -38.97 -13.12
C ARG A 6 1.15 -40.27 -13.38
N GLN A 7 -0.18 -40.23 -13.37
CA GLN A 7 -1.03 -41.40 -13.66
C GLN A 7 -1.35 -41.59 -15.15
N LYS A 8 -1.21 -40.55 -16.00
CA LYS A 8 -1.52 -40.66 -17.44
C LYS A 8 -0.37 -41.17 -18.31
N VAL A 9 0.86 -41.24 -17.81
CA VAL A 9 2.03 -41.75 -18.56
C VAL A 9 2.20 -43.27 -18.40
N LEU A 10 1.76 -43.86 -17.28
CA LEU A 10 1.85 -45.31 -17.04
C LEU A 10 0.82 -46.13 -17.83
N ASN A 11 -0.36 -45.57 -18.15
CA ASN A 11 -1.42 -46.31 -18.86
C ASN A 11 -1.22 -46.40 -20.38
N LYS A 12 -0.20 -45.73 -20.93
CA LYS A 12 0.12 -45.77 -22.38
C LYS A 12 1.18 -46.83 -22.71
N GLN A 13 1.78 -47.48 -21.71
CA GLN A 13 2.78 -48.55 -21.89
C GLN A 13 2.25 -49.97 -21.59
N ALA A 14 1.00 -50.11 -21.13
CA ALA A 14 0.41 -51.43 -20.85
C ALA A 14 -0.25 -52.09 -22.07
N ASN A 15 -0.61 -51.35 -23.12
CA ASN A 15 -1.39 -51.90 -24.24
C ASN A 15 -0.60 -52.16 -25.54
N THR A 16 0.73 -52.03 -25.50
CA THR A 16 1.62 -52.36 -26.62
C THR A 16 2.41 -53.65 -26.41
N LYS A 17 2.08 -54.45 -25.39
CA LYS A 17 2.78 -55.71 -25.06
C LYS A 17 2.04 -57.01 -25.41
N ASP A 18 0.78 -56.95 -25.85
CA ASP A 18 -0.01 -58.16 -26.14
C ASP A 18 -0.08 -58.55 -27.64
N MET A 19 0.65 -57.86 -28.53
CA MET A 19 0.56 -58.10 -29.99
C MET A 19 1.86 -58.55 -30.67
N GLU A 20 2.91 -58.90 -29.92
CA GLU A 20 4.15 -59.47 -30.50
C GLU A 20 4.38 -60.95 -30.16
N ASP A 21 3.55 -61.59 -29.33
CA ASP A 21 3.84 -62.93 -28.78
C ASP A 21 3.17 -64.12 -29.53
N LYS A 22 2.77 -63.95 -30.80
CA LYS A 22 2.23 -65.06 -31.61
C LYS A 22 2.75 -65.13 -33.05
N GLN A 23 3.97 -64.67 -33.29
CA GLN A 23 4.74 -65.04 -34.49
C GLN A 23 6.06 -65.67 -34.07
N GLN A 24 6.06 -67.00 -33.91
CA GLN A 24 7.16 -67.94 -34.22
C GLN A 24 7.14 -69.16 -33.29
N LYS A 25 6.64 -70.28 -33.82
CA LYS A 25 7.26 -71.60 -33.62
C LYS A 25 6.79 -72.52 -34.74
N LEU A 26 7.46 -72.43 -35.89
CA LEU A 26 7.58 -73.57 -36.80
C LEU A 26 8.53 -74.58 -36.14
N GLY A 27 8.01 -75.75 -35.82
CA GLY A 27 8.76 -76.97 -35.50
C GLY A 27 8.48 -78.01 -36.57
N ASN A 28 9.56 -78.53 -37.16
CA ASN A 28 9.61 -79.49 -38.27
C ASN A 28 9.57 -80.96 -37.74
N PRO A 29 9.65 -82.03 -38.56
CA PRO A 29 8.59 -83.04 -38.72
C PRO A 29 8.95 -84.46 -38.23
N SER A 30 7.96 -85.30 -37.91
CA SER A 30 8.07 -86.76 -38.10
C SER A 30 6.72 -87.50 -38.02
N GLU A 31 6.33 -88.01 -39.20
CA GLU A 31 5.72 -89.30 -39.56
C GLU A 31 4.44 -89.88 -38.91
N ALA A 32 3.46 -89.99 -39.82
CA ALA A 32 2.59 -91.15 -40.12
C ALA A 32 1.39 -91.45 -39.21
N SER A 33 0.21 -91.03 -39.69
CA SER A 33 -0.95 -91.92 -39.75
C SER A 33 -1.83 -91.57 -40.94
N THR A 34 -1.81 -92.45 -41.92
CA THR A 34 -2.71 -92.48 -43.07
C THR A 34 -4.12 -92.78 -42.58
N GLN A 35 -5.01 -91.79 -42.58
CA GLN A 35 -6.45 -92.01 -42.74
C GLN A 35 -7.01 -90.96 -43.70
N PRO A 36 -7.91 -91.35 -44.62
CA PRO A 36 -8.36 -90.47 -45.67
C PRO A 36 -9.33 -89.46 -45.06
N THR A 37 -8.87 -88.26 -44.75
CA THR A 37 -9.77 -87.15 -44.54
C THR A 37 -10.34 -86.81 -45.90
N SER A 38 -11.48 -87.44 -46.19
CA SER A 38 -12.44 -87.06 -47.22
C SER A 38 -12.35 -85.56 -47.44
N CYS A 39 -11.78 -85.16 -48.58
CA CYS A 39 -12.10 -83.88 -49.17
C CYS A 39 -13.60 -83.98 -49.47
N THR A 40 -14.43 -83.63 -48.49
CA THR A 40 -15.81 -83.34 -48.74
C THR A 40 -15.73 -82.12 -49.64
N ILE A 41 -15.73 -82.37 -50.95
CA ILE A 41 -16.04 -81.39 -51.95
C ILE A 41 -17.38 -80.85 -51.48
N MET A 42 -17.34 -79.73 -50.77
CA MET A 42 -18.54 -78.97 -50.45
C MET A 42 -19.16 -78.74 -51.81
N SER A 43 -20.36 -79.28 -52.01
CA SER A 43 -21.11 -79.11 -53.26
C SER A 43 -21.01 -77.64 -53.65
N GLU A 44 -20.72 -77.33 -54.91
CA GLU A 44 -20.48 -75.96 -55.40
C GLU A 44 -21.54 -74.95 -54.88
N ASN A 45 -22.78 -75.42 -54.68
CA ASN A 45 -23.88 -74.69 -54.09
C ASN A 45 -23.63 -74.17 -52.65
N LYS A 46 -22.96 -74.94 -51.80
CA LYS A 46 -22.67 -74.60 -50.39
C LYS A 46 -21.57 -73.53 -50.27
N LEU A 47 -20.56 -73.58 -51.14
CA LEU A 47 -19.54 -72.53 -51.26
C LEU A 47 -20.14 -71.23 -51.80
N LEU A 48 -21.04 -71.31 -52.78
CA LEU A 48 -21.80 -70.17 -53.30
C LEU A 48 -22.64 -69.48 -52.22
N GLU A 49 -23.22 -70.25 -51.31
CA GLU A 49 -24.05 -69.75 -50.20
C GLU A 49 -23.19 -69.03 -49.14
N GLU A 50 -22.03 -69.59 -48.79
CA GLU A 50 -21.07 -68.98 -47.86
C GLU A 50 -20.44 -67.69 -48.43
N ILE A 51 -20.15 -67.64 -49.73
CA ILE A 51 -19.70 -66.41 -50.41
C ILE A 51 -20.80 -65.33 -50.45
N LYS A 52 -22.07 -65.72 -50.60
CA LYS A 52 -23.20 -64.78 -50.51
C LYS A 52 -23.32 -64.21 -49.10
N GLN A 53 -23.23 -65.07 -48.08
CA GLN A 53 -23.25 -64.64 -46.68
C GLN A 53 -22.11 -63.66 -46.36
N MET A 54 -20.87 -63.98 -46.73
CA MET A 54 -19.71 -63.09 -46.55
C MET A 54 -19.88 -61.75 -47.29
N ARG A 55 -20.53 -61.75 -48.46
CA ARG A 55 -20.82 -60.52 -49.20
C ARG A 55 -21.84 -59.66 -48.46
N ASP A 56 -22.85 -60.26 -47.86
CA ASP A 56 -23.89 -59.54 -47.13
C ASP A 56 -23.37 -59.02 -45.78
N GLU A 57 -22.57 -59.82 -45.04
CA GLU A 57 -21.85 -59.38 -43.85
C GLU A 57 -20.87 -58.23 -44.14
N ASN A 58 -20.14 -58.29 -45.27
CA ASN A 58 -19.27 -57.19 -45.69
C ASN A 58 -20.05 -55.93 -46.09
N LYS A 59 -21.22 -56.04 -46.71
CA LYS A 59 -22.08 -54.89 -47.00
C LYS A 59 -22.61 -54.27 -45.71
N GLU A 60 -23.03 -55.08 -44.75
CA GLU A 60 -23.48 -54.61 -43.43
C GLU A 60 -22.33 -53.94 -42.66
N GLY A 61 -21.16 -54.56 -42.61
CA GLY A 61 -19.95 -53.98 -42.02
C GLY A 61 -19.53 -52.67 -42.70
N HIS A 62 -19.63 -52.59 -44.02
CA HIS A 62 -19.37 -51.36 -44.77
C HIS A 62 -20.41 -50.27 -44.50
N SER A 63 -21.69 -50.64 -44.37
CA SER A 63 -22.76 -49.71 -43.98
C SER A 63 -22.57 -49.19 -42.55
N LEU A 64 -22.15 -50.05 -41.61
CA LEU A 64 -21.87 -49.68 -40.23
C LEU A 64 -20.67 -48.74 -40.15
N THR A 65 -19.56 -49.08 -40.82
CA THR A 65 -18.38 -48.21 -40.85
C THR A 65 -18.68 -46.87 -41.50
N LYS A 66 -19.43 -46.83 -42.61
CA LYS A 66 -19.92 -45.59 -43.21
C LYS A 66 -20.73 -44.75 -42.24
N SER A 67 -21.72 -45.34 -41.57
CA SER A 67 -22.53 -44.62 -40.57
C SER A 67 -21.70 -44.09 -39.39
N SER A 68 -20.64 -44.80 -39.00
CA SER A 68 -19.72 -44.34 -37.96
C SER A 68 -18.82 -43.19 -38.42
N LEU A 69 -18.41 -43.20 -39.70
CA LEU A 69 -17.65 -42.11 -40.31
C LEU A 69 -18.52 -40.86 -40.43
N ASP A 70 -19.76 -40.98 -40.89
CA ASP A 70 -20.70 -39.86 -40.97
C ASP A 70 -20.92 -39.20 -39.58
N ARG A 71 -21.03 -40.03 -38.52
CA ARG A 71 -21.12 -39.53 -37.13
C ARG A 71 -19.84 -38.83 -36.67
N LEU A 72 -18.67 -39.35 -37.05
CA LEU A 72 -17.39 -38.71 -36.73
C LEU A 72 -17.22 -37.39 -37.48
N GLU A 73 -17.62 -37.33 -38.75
CA GLU A 73 -17.61 -36.10 -39.55
C GLU A 73 -18.50 -35.03 -38.92
N GLN A 74 -19.71 -35.40 -38.49
CA GLN A 74 -20.61 -34.49 -37.77
C GLN A 74 -19.99 -34.01 -36.45
N ALA A 75 -19.45 -34.92 -35.64
CA ALA A 75 -18.82 -34.55 -34.37
C ALA A 75 -17.61 -33.61 -34.57
N VAL A 76 -16.81 -33.82 -35.63
CA VAL A 76 -15.70 -32.93 -35.98
C VAL A 76 -16.20 -31.56 -36.44
N ALA A 77 -17.29 -31.50 -37.22
CA ALA A 77 -17.91 -30.26 -37.62
C ALA A 77 -18.44 -29.47 -36.41
N ASP A 78 -19.12 -30.14 -35.48
CA ASP A 78 -19.64 -29.52 -34.25
C ASP A 78 -18.51 -28.98 -33.37
N ILE A 79 -17.41 -29.75 -33.21
CA ILE A 79 -16.23 -29.30 -32.46
C ILE A 79 -15.61 -28.06 -33.12
N ARG A 80 -15.49 -28.03 -34.46
CA ARG A 80 -14.97 -26.85 -35.17
C ARG A 80 -15.83 -25.62 -34.93
N SER A 81 -17.15 -25.77 -34.95
CA SER A 81 -18.07 -24.67 -34.65
C SER A 81 -17.90 -24.17 -33.21
N GLN A 82 -17.79 -25.08 -32.23
CA GLN A 82 -17.58 -24.71 -30.83
C GLN A 82 -16.22 -24.02 -30.61
N ILE A 83 -15.17 -24.45 -31.31
CA ILE A 83 -13.85 -23.80 -31.26
C ILE A 83 -13.96 -22.37 -31.78
N GLY A 84 -14.64 -22.14 -32.91
CA GLY A 84 -14.83 -20.79 -33.45
C GLY A 84 -15.58 -19.86 -32.48
N GLU A 85 -16.66 -20.35 -31.85
CA GLU A 85 -17.39 -19.57 -30.83
C GLU A 85 -16.50 -19.28 -29.61
N GLN A 86 -15.68 -20.23 -29.19
CA GLN A 86 -14.74 -20.02 -28.08
C GLN A 86 -13.64 -19.02 -28.44
N GLU A 87 -13.14 -19.03 -29.67
CA GLU A 87 -12.15 -18.07 -30.17
C GLU A 87 -12.71 -16.65 -30.14
N GLU A 88 -13.93 -16.43 -30.65
CA GLU A 88 -14.58 -15.11 -30.61
C GLU A 88 -14.79 -14.61 -29.17
N ARG A 89 -15.26 -15.50 -28.28
CA ARG A 89 -15.41 -15.19 -26.86
C ARG A 89 -14.07 -14.86 -26.20
N LEU A 90 -13.01 -15.56 -26.57
CA LEU A 90 -11.67 -15.34 -26.03
C LEU A 90 -11.12 -13.99 -26.49
N THR A 91 -11.27 -13.62 -27.76
CA THR A 91 -10.90 -12.29 -28.28
C THR A 91 -11.65 -11.17 -27.54
N GLY A 92 -12.97 -11.32 -27.34
CA GLY A 92 -13.74 -10.33 -26.58
C GLY A 92 -13.31 -10.20 -25.11
N LEU A 93 -12.86 -11.29 -24.48
CA LEU A 93 -12.28 -11.26 -23.14
C LEU A 93 -10.90 -10.59 -23.13
N GLU A 94 -10.05 -10.87 -24.12
CA GLU A 94 -8.72 -10.25 -24.25
C GLU A 94 -8.82 -8.73 -24.40
N GLU A 95 -9.73 -8.24 -25.26
CA GLU A 95 -9.98 -6.80 -25.43
C GLU A 95 -10.50 -6.16 -24.13
N ARG A 96 -11.44 -6.83 -23.45
CA ARG A 96 -11.94 -6.35 -22.16
C ARG A 96 -10.83 -6.30 -21.11
N VAL A 97 -9.97 -7.32 -21.03
CA VAL A 97 -8.81 -7.34 -20.11
C VAL A 97 -7.85 -6.20 -20.44
N ALA A 98 -7.51 -5.99 -21.72
CA ALA A 98 -6.65 -4.88 -22.13
C ALA A 98 -7.22 -3.51 -21.72
N SER A 99 -8.54 -3.30 -21.89
CA SER A 99 -9.19 -2.06 -21.46
C SER A 99 -9.19 -1.88 -19.93
N LEU A 100 -9.28 -2.98 -19.18
CA LEU A 100 -9.23 -2.95 -17.71
C LEU A 100 -7.81 -2.63 -17.22
N GLU A 101 -6.79 -3.23 -17.82
CA GLU A 101 -5.39 -2.96 -17.52
C GLU A 101 -5.05 -1.48 -17.82
N GLU A 102 -5.50 -0.94 -18.97
CA GLU A 102 -5.28 0.48 -19.28
C GLU A 102 -5.90 1.40 -18.22
N ARG A 103 -7.16 1.12 -17.84
CA ARG A 103 -7.87 1.88 -16.80
C ARG A 103 -7.20 1.76 -15.44
N GLU A 104 -6.71 0.58 -15.09
CA GLU A 104 -5.95 0.34 -13.86
C GLU A 104 -4.67 1.18 -13.84
N THR A 105 -3.86 1.15 -14.91
CA THR A 105 -2.65 1.98 -14.97
C THR A 105 -2.96 3.47 -14.94
N ARG A 106 -4.11 3.90 -15.47
CA ARG A 106 -4.56 5.29 -15.37
C ARG A 106 -4.91 5.66 -13.92
N HIS A 107 -5.71 4.83 -13.25
CA HIS A 107 -6.08 5.05 -11.85
C HIS A 107 -4.86 5.06 -10.93
N GLU A 108 -3.87 4.18 -11.15
CA GLU A 108 -2.62 4.19 -10.39
C GLU A 108 -1.86 5.50 -10.53
N ARG A 109 -1.80 6.08 -11.74
CA ARG A 109 -1.17 7.40 -11.95
C ARG A 109 -1.95 8.50 -11.24
N GLU A 110 -3.27 8.48 -11.32
CA GLU A 110 -4.14 9.46 -10.67
C GLU A 110 -4.02 9.39 -9.14
N LEU A 111 -4.04 8.18 -8.56
CA LEU A 111 -3.86 7.96 -7.12
C LEU A 111 -2.49 8.45 -6.64
N ASN A 112 -1.42 8.14 -7.39
CA ASN A 112 -0.08 8.62 -7.05
C ASN A 112 0.02 10.15 -7.11
N HIS A 113 -0.62 10.78 -8.10
CA HIS A 113 -0.68 12.24 -8.18
C HIS A 113 -1.47 12.86 -7.01
N LEU A 114 -2.62 12.27 -6.64
CA LEU A 114 -3.42 12.73 -5.51
C LEU A 114 -2.68 12.58 -4.18
N LEU A 115 -1.99 11.46 -3.95
CA LEU A 115 -1.19 11.23 -2.75
C LEU A 115 -0.04 12.25 -2.63
N ARG A 116 0.67 12.53 -3.74
CA ARG A 116 1.70 13.59 -3.77
C ARG A 116 1.10 14.96 -3.46
N ARG A 117 -0.04 15.30 -4.05
CA ARG A 117 -0.69 16.59 -3.79
C ARG A 117 -1.18 16.70 -2.35
N GLU A 118 -1.72 15.63 -1.77
CA GLU A 118 -2.13 15.58 -0.36
C GLU A 118 -0.93 15.80 0.56
N THR A 119 0.18 15.10 0.34
CA THR A 119 1.41 15.28 1.15
C THR A 119 1.98 16.69 1.02
N GLU A 120 1.97 17.30 -0.16
CA GLU A 120 2.39 18.70 -0.35
C GLU A 120 1.47 19.69 0.40
N LEU A 121 0.16 19.48 0.32
CA LEU A 121 -0.83 20.33 0.99
C LEU A 121 -0.74 20.21 2.51
N THR A 122 -0.61 18.99 3.05
CA THR A 122 -0.46 18.76 4.50
C THR A 122 0.82 19.40 5.02
N ASN A 123 1.95 19.20 4.34
CA ASN A 123 3.22 19.84 4.67
C ASN A 123 3.13 21.38 4.64
N THR A 124 2.47 21.94 3.62
CA THR A 124 2.27 23.39 3.50
C THR A 124 1.39 23.92 4.64
N CYS A 125 0.31 23.21 4.97
CA CYS A 125 -0.55 23.56 6.09
C CYS A 125 0.20 23.51 7.43
N GLU A 126 1.01 22.47 7.67
CA GLU A 126 1.83 22.35 8.87
C GLU A 126 2.83 23.51 8.98
N ASP A 127 3.52 23.87 7.89
CA ASP A 127 4.45 24.99 7.87
C ASP A 127 3.75 26.33 8.14
N LEU A 128 2.61 26.61 7.48
CA LEU A 128 1.83 27.82 7.71
C LEU A 128 1.35 27.92 9.16
N GLN A 129 0.82 26.84 9.74
CA GLN A 129 0.39 26.81 11.13
C GLN A 129 1.55 27.14 12.09
N ASN A 130 2.73 26.56 11.86
CA ASN A 130 3.88 26.80 12.72
C ASN A 130 4.47 28.21 12.55
N ARG A 131 4.45 28.77 11.34
CA ARG A 131 4.82 30.18 11.09
C ARG A 131 3.90 31.14 11.85
N LEU A 132 2.59 30.89 11.81
CA LEU A 132 1.59 31.70 12.53
C LEU A 132 1.72 31.62 14.05
N ARG A 133 2.22 30.50 14.57
CA ARG A 133 2.42 30.29 16.01
C ARG A 133 3.83 30.64 16.51
N ARG A 134 4.74 31.08 15.63
CA ARG A 134 6.15 31.36 15.99
C ARG A 134 6.29 32.41 17.09
N ASN A 135 5.37 33.38 17.14
CA ASN A 135 5.33 34.42 18.17
C ASN A 135 4.49 34.04 19.40
N ASN A 136 3.91 32.83 19.40
CA ASN A 136 3.10 32.34 20.50
C ASN A 136 3.94 31.59 21.52
N MET A 137 3.54 31.73 22.78
CA MET A 137 4.02 30.97 23.93
C MET A 137 2.83 30.40 24.68
N ARG A 138 3.01 29.22 25.28
CA ARG A 138 2.00 28.54 26.07
C ARG A 138 2.44 28.43 27.53
N ILE A 139 1.57 28.88 28.43
CA ILE A 139 1.77 28.80 29.89
C ILE A 139 0.82 27.74 30.43
N PHE A 140 1.36 26.75 31.14
CA PHE A 140 0.61 25.64 31.71
C PHE A 140 0.49 25.75 33.23
N GLN A 141 -0.55 25.13 33.77
CA GLN A 141 -0.79 24.99 35.22
C GLN A 141 -1.08 26.29 35.99
N VAL A 142 -1.41 27.37 35.29
CA VAL A 142 -1.94 28.58 35.95
C VAL A 142 -3.37 28.28 36.45
N PRO A 143 -3.70 28.47 37.74
CA PRO A 143 -5.04 28.24 38.27
C PRO A 143 -6.12 29.01 37.48
N GLU A 144 -7.26 28.37 37.20
CA GLU A 144 -8.40 29.06 36.60
C GLU A 144 -8.89 30.18 37.55
N GLU A 145 -9.48 31.24 36.99
CA GLU A 145 -10.04 32.40 37.71
C GLU A 145 -9.01 33.31 38.41
N SER A 146 -7.73 32.93 38.44
CA SER A 146 -6.66 33.80 38.95
C SER A 146 -6.37 35.02 38.07
N GLU A 147 -6.88 35.04 36.84
CA GLU A 147 -6.55 36.04 35.82
C GLU A 147 -7.30 37.37 35.96
N GLY A 148 -8.41 37.39 36.69
CA GLY A 148 -9.32 38.55 36.73
C GLY A 148 -9.94 38.83 35.35
N GLY A 149 -10.07 40.12 35.00
CA GLY A 149 -10.76 40.56 33.78
C GLY A 149 -9.88 40.75 32.54
N ASN A 150 -8.59 41.04 32.70
CA ASN A 150 -7.68 41.30 31.57
C ASN A 150 -6.48 40.34 31.57
N LEU A 151 -6.54 39.33 30.71
CA LEU A 151 -5.49 38.32 30.58
C LEU A 151 -4.15 38.90 30.10
N ILE A 152 -4.18 39.99 29.34
CA ILE A 152 -2.94 40.60 28.83
C ILE A 152 -2.13 41.17 30.00
N ASP A 153 -2.78 41.99 30.83
CA ASP A 153 -2.13 42.63 31.99
C ASP A 153 -1.74 41.57 33.02
N PHE A 154 -2.63 40.60 33.29
CA PHE A 154 -2.30 39.47 34.16
C PHE A 154 -1.06 38.71 33.69
N THR A 155 -0.94 38.47 32.39
CA THR A 155 0.21 37.74 31.84
C THR A 155 1.50 38.54 32.02
N LYS A 156 1.48 39.87 31.79
CA LYS A 156 2.65 40.73 32.01
C LYS A 156 3.08 40.70 33.48
N ASP A 157 2.12 40.86 34.39
CA ASP A 157 2.36 40.81 35.83
C ASP A 157 2.89 39.45 36.28
N LEU A 158 2.32 38.37 35.75
CA LEU A 158 2.76 37.00 36.03
C LEU A 158 4.23 36.81 35.62
N LEU A 159 4.58 37.24 34.40
CA LEU A 159 5.96 37.11 33.89
C LEU A 159 6.94 37.90 34.74
N ASN A 160 6.62 39.14 35.11
CA ASN A 160 7.49 39.98 35.93
C ASN A 160 7.62 39.48 37.38
N LYS A 161 6.57 38.88 37.96
CA LYS A 161 6.59 38.34 39.32
C LYS A 161 7.37 37.04 39.43
N VAL A 162 7.26 36.20 38.41
CA VAL A 162 7.67 34.80 38.49
C VAL A 162 9.00 34.54 37.80
N LEU A 163 9.37 35.35 36.80
CA LEU A 163 10.65 35.25 36.10
C LEU A 163 11.57 36.42 36.47
N THR A 164 12.88 36.16 36.48
CA THR A 164 13.89 37.21 36.67
C THR A 164 14.23 37.84 35.32
N LEU A 165 13.43 38.82 34.92
CA LEU A 165 13.57 39.56 33.66
C LEU A 165 14.33 40.87 33.86
N PRO A 166 15.02 41.40 32.83
CA PRO A 166 15.60 42.74 32.89
C PRO A 166 14.53 43.80 33.11
N SER A 167 14.79 44.77 34.00
CA SER A 167 13.83 45.84 34.34
C SER A 167 13.38 46.68 33.14
N ASP A 168 14.25 46.82 32.13
CA ASP A 168 14.01 47.63 30.93
C ASP A 168 13.35 46.82 29.79
N LEU A 169 13.00 45.56 30.02
CA LEU A 169 12.41 44.72 28.98
C LEU A 169 10.96 45.12 28.72
N ASP A 170 10.70 45.71 27.55
CA ASP A 170 9.35 46.05 27.11
C ASP A 170 8.58 44.81 26.61
N ILE A 171 7.70 44.27 27.47
CA ILE A 171 6.87 43.11 27.16
C ILE A 171 5.58 43.57 26.46
N ARG A 172 5.58 43.51 25.12
CA ARG A 172 4.39 43.79 24.30
C ARG A 172 3.67 42.51 23.87
N ILE A 173 2.44 42.36 24.35
CA ILE A 173 1.54 41.25 24.07
C ILE A 173 0.43 41.75 23.15
N GLU A 174 0.25 41.08 22.01
CA GLU A 174 -0.82 41.35 21.05
C GLU A 174 -2.14 40.73 21.52
N ARG A 175 -2.09 39.49 22.00
CA ARG A 175 -3.27 38.74 22.42
C ARG A 175 -2.91 37.71 23.49
N ALA A 176 -3.73 37.60 24.53
CA ALA A 176 -3.65 36.54 25.53
C ALA A 176 -5.05 35.95 25.76
N HIS A 177 -5.16 34.62 25.76
CA HIS A 177 -6.42 33.91 26.01
C HIS A 177 -6.14 32.52 26.58
N ARG A 178 -7.09 31.96 27.34
CA ARG A 178 -7.08 30.53 27.68
C ARG A 178 -7.38 29.70 26.43
N ALA A 179 -6.83 28.50 26.37
CA ALA A 179 -7.16 27.54 25.33
C ALA A 179 -8.66 27.27 25.29
N LEU A 180 -9.21 27.11 24.09
CA LEU A 180 -10.65 26.94 23.82
C LEU A 180 -11.23 25.59 24.27
N GLN A 181 -10.52 24.86 25.13
CA GLN A 181 -11.02 23.61 25.69
C GLN A 181 -12.15 23.88 26.70
N VAL A 182 -13.01 22.88 26.91
CA VAL A 182 -14.06 22.94 27.93
C VAL A 182 -13.42 23.22 29.28
N ARG A 183 -13.97 24.21 29.98
CA ARG A 183 -13.51 24.59 31.32
C ARG A 183 -13.62 23.36 32.26
N PRO A 184 -12.53 22.95 32.92
CA PRO A 184 -12.59 21.89 33.91
C PRO A 184 -13.52 22.29 35.06
N ARG A 185 -14.42 21.38 35.46
CA ARG A 185 -15.37 21.62 36.57
C ARG A 185 -14.73 21.43 37.93
N ASP A 186 -13.74 20.56 38.01
CA ASP A 186 -13.02 20.22 39.24
C ASP A 186 -11.74 21.07 39.36
N HIS A 187 -11.46 21.56 40.56
CA HIS A 187 -10.26 22.32 40.89
C HIS A 187 -8.99 21.44 40.94
N LEU A 188 -9.13 20.11 41.04
CA LEU A 188 -8.03 19.16 40.91
C LEU A 188 -7.68 18.83 39.46
N ALA A 189 -8.59 19.09 38.52
CA ALA A 189 -8.31 18.85 37.10
C ALA A 189 -7.24 19.82 36.57
N THR A 190 -6.54 19.41 35.51
CA THR A 190 -5.50 20.26 34.90
C THR A 190 -6.13 21.52 34.30
N PRO A 191 -5.74 22.73 34.74
CA PRO A 191 -6.32 23.97 34.22
C PRO A 191 -5.92 24.19 32.76
N ARG A 192 -6.77 24.90 32.00
CA ARG A 192 -6.50 25.18 30.59
C ARG A 192 -5.24 26.01 30.45
N SER A 193 -4.40 25.73 29.48
CA SER A 193 -3.23 26.58 29.22
C SER A 193 -3.61 28.00 28.80
N ILE A 194 -2.77 28.98 29.10
CA ILE A 194 -2.85 30.33 28.51
C ILE A 194 -1.99 30.34 27.24
N VAL A 195 -2.55 30.82 26.13
CA VAL A 195 -1.84 31.08 24.87
C VAL A 195 -1.63 32.58 24.73
N VAL A 196 -0.37 32.96 24.62
CA VAL A 196 0.09 34.36 24.59
C VAL A 196 0.80 34.61 23.29
N ARG A 197 0.37 35.61 22.53
CA ARG A 197 1.03 36.07 21.30
C ARG A 197 1.77 37.38 21.57
N PHE A 198 3.08 37.35 21.38
CA PHE A 198 3.94 38.53 21.53
C PHE A 198 4.05 39.29 20.20
N LEU A 199 4.27 40.60 20.27
CA LEU A 199 4.58 41.38 19.07
C LEU A 199 5.99 41.07 18.54
N ASP A 200 6.96 40.88 19.44
CA ASP A 200 8.35 40.59 19.09
C ASP A 200 8.73 39.14 19.45
N ALA A 201 9.21 38.40 18.45
CA ALA A 201 9.71 37.05 18.60
C ALA A 201 10.96 36.98 19.50
N ALA A 202 11.82 37.99 19.46
CA ALA A 202 13.06 38.04 20.24
C ALA A 202 12.76 38.15 21.74
N VAL A 203 11.81 39.01 22.12
CA VAL A 203 11.33 39.15 23.50
C VAL A 203 10.74 37.82 23.99
N LYS A 204 9.88 37.19 23.19
CA LYS A 204 9.31 35.87 23.51
C LYS A 204 10.41 34.80 23.70
N ASP A 205 11.41 34.75 22.83
CA ASP A 205 12.53 33.79 22.94
C ASP A 205 13.40 34.06 24.18
N LEU A 206 13.61 35.32 24.56
CA LEU A 206 14.33 35.70 25.78
C LEU A 206 13.57 35.22 27.03
N ILE A 207 12.26 35.50 27.09
CA ILE A 207 11.38 35.07 28.18
C ILE A 207 11.39 33.54 28.33
N LEU A 208 11.26 32.81 27.22
CA LEU A 208 11.33 31.35 27.23
C LEU A 208 12.68 30.81 27.71
N LYS A 209 13.80 31.40 27.26
CA LYS A 209 15.13 31.03 27.73
C LYS A 209 15.26 31.24 29.24
N GLN A 210 14.72 32.34 29.76
CA GLN A 210 14.74 32.62 31.19
C GLN A 210 13.85 31.65 31.98
N ALA A 211 12.66 31.34 31.48
CA ALA A 211 11.78 30.35 32.09
C ALA A 211 12.41 28.94 32.12
N TRP A 212 13.15 28.56 31.07
CA TRP A 212 13.83 27.27 31.01
C TRP A 212 15.15 27.21 31.79
N SER A 213 15.81 28.34 32.01
CA SER A 213 17.02 28.41 32.85
C SER A 213 16.66 28.24 34.34
N GLN A 214 15.48 28.73 34.74
CA GLN A 214 14.92 28.51 36.06
C GLN A 214 14.40 27.08 36.19
N ARG A 215 14.98 26.28 37.10
CA ARG A 215 14.60 24.86 37.29
C ARG A 215 13.14 24.69 37.73
N GLN A 216 12.66 25.59 38.57
CA GLN A 216 11.31 25.59 39.10
C GLN A 216 10.77 27.01 39.10
N VAL A 217 9.55 27.13 38.59
CA VAL A 217 8.88 28.39 38.41
C VAL A 217 7.53 28.25 39.10
N LEU A 218 7.31 29.02 40.17
CA LEU A 218 6.17 28.86 41.08
C LEU A 218 5.24 30.07 41.00
N PHE A 219 3.94 29.81 40.95
CA PHE A 219 2.89 30.81 41.07
C PHE A 219 1.84 30.30 42.06
N GLN A 220 1.56 31.08 43.11
CA GLN A 220 0.64 30.70 44.19
C GLN A 220 0.95 29.31 44.79
N GLY A 221 2.24 29.00 44.97
CA GLY A 221 2.69 27.70 45.50
C GLY A 221 2.59 26.52 44.52
N LYS A 222 2.03 26.71 43.32
CA LYS A 222 1.95 25.68 42.27
C LYS A 222 3.04 25.90 41.21
N ARG A 223 3.58 24.81 40.68
CA ARG A 223 4.56 24.88 39.59
C ARG A 223 3.86 25.21 38.28
N ILE A 224 4.40 26.16 37.53
CA ILE A 224 3.94 26.50 36.19
C ILE A 224 5.02 26.16 35.16
N PHE A 225 4.59 25.95 33.91
CA PHE A 225 5.49 25.60 32.82
C PHE A 225 5.30 26.54 31.64
N PHE A 226 6.40 26.85 30.97
CA PHE A 226 6.43 27.68 29.76
C PHE A 226 6.97 26.83 28.62
N ASP A 227 6.28 26.79 27.48
CA ASP A 227 6.77 26.14 26.28
C ASP A 227 6.34 26.93 25.03
N GLN A 228 6.94 26.59 23.90
CA GLN A 228 6.52 27.11 22.60
C GLN A 228 5.19 26.51 22.18
N ASP A 229 4.35 27.30 21.51
CA ASP A 229 3.09 26.83 20.93
C ASP A 229 3.36 26.25 19.53
N TYR A 230 3.62 24.95 19.46
CA TYR A 230 3.76 24.24 18.18
C TYR A 230 2.44 23.64 17.71
N SER A 231 2.32 23.36 16.40
CA SER A 231 1.21 22.54 15.88
C SER A 231 1.18 21.16 16.56
N PRO A 232 0.01 20.51 16.69
CA PRO A 232 -0.10 19.18 17.30
C PRO A 232 0.80 18.14 16.62
N GLU A 233 0.88 18.17 15.29
CA GLU A 233 1.73 17.28 14.48
C GLU A 233 3.21 17.50 14.80
N LEU A 234 3.65 18.75 14.85
CA LEU A 234 5.02 19.07 15.22
C LEU A 234 5.33 18.65 16.66
N GLN A 235 4.38 18.81 17.59
CA GLN A 235 4.53 18.32 18.96
C GLN A 235 4.72 16.80 19.01
N LYS A 236 3.94 16.03 18.23
CA LYS A 236 4.12 14.57 18.09
C LYS A 236 5.52 14.24 17.57
N LYS A 237 5.95 14.86 16.46
CA LYS A 237 7.29 14.66 15.86
C LYS A 237 8.40 14.95 16.88
N ARG A 238 8.30 16.07 17.62
CA ARG A 238 9.27 16.42 18.67
C ARG A 238 9.21 15.49 19.88
N ALA A 239 8.05 14.96 20.25
CA ALA A 239 7.94 13.99 21.33
C ALA A 239 8.71 12.71 20.99
N ARG A 240 8.61 12.22 19.75
CA ARG A 240 9.41 11.08 19.24
C ARG A 240 10.91 11.36 19.36
N VAL A 241 11.36 12.53 18.89
CA VAL A 241 12.78 12.94 19.00
C VAL A 241 13.23 13.07 20.46
N ARG A 242 12.39 13.61 21.35
CA ARG A 242 12.69 13.71 22.79
C ARG A 242 12.82 12.35 23.45
N ALA A 243 12.02 11.35 23.04
CA ALA A 243 12.15 9.98 23.53
C ALA A 243 13.52 9.38 23.15
N VAL A 244 13.96 9.60 21.89
CA VAL A 244 15.30 9.21 21.42
C VAL A 244 16.41 9.93 22.21
N ILE A 245 16.27 11.25 22.44
CA ILE A 245 17.22 12.03 23.24
C ILE A 245 17.31 11.51 24.68
N LYS A 246 16.19 11.06 25.27
CA LYS A 246 16.18 10.47 26.62
C LYS A 246 17.01 9.19 26.65
N GLN A 247 16.88 8.31 25.66
CA GLN A 247 17.70 7.09 25.54
C GLN A 247 19.18 7.44 25.35
N LEU A 248 19.50 8.39 24.47
CA LEU A 248 20.88 8.84 24.24
C LEU A 248 21.52 9.42 25.50
N ARG A 249 20.76 10.17 26.29
CA ARG A 249 21.22 10.73 27.57
C ARG A 249 21.55 9.63 28.58
N GLN A 250 20.77 8.55 28.63
CA GLN A 250 21.07 7.39 29.48
C GLN A 250 22.39 6.71 29.10
N LYS A 251 22.81 6.84 27.84
CA LYS A 251 24.09 6.34 27.32
C LYS A 251 25.23 7.36 27.39
N GLY A 252 25.01 8.52 28.01
CA GLY A 252 26.03 9.57 28.11
C GLY A 252 26.25 10.39 26.83
N ILE A 253 25.44 10.20 25.79
CA ILE A 253 25.60 10.92 24.51
C ILE A 253 24.82 12.24 24.55
N GLY A 254 25.50 13.34 24.22
CA GLY A 254 24.89 14.65 24.16
C GLY A 254 23.97 14.79 22.94
N ALA A 255 22.68 15.06 23.16
CA ALA A 255 21.72 15.26 22.07
C ALA A 255 20.77 16.43 22.33
N LYS A 256 20.33 17.11 21.26
CA LYS A 256 19.39 18.24 21.30
C LYS A 256 18.34 18.12 20.20
N CYS A 257 17.12 18.56 20.50
CA CYS A 257 16.03 18.68 19.53
C CYS A 257 15.99 20.13 19.04
N LEU A 258 16.33 20.34 17.77
CA LEU A 258 16.24 21.65 17.11
C LEU A 258 14.88 21.80 16.42
N TYR A 259 14.46 23.05 16.21
CA TYR A 259 13.29 23.35 15.41
C TYR A 259 13.52 22.94 13.93
N PRO A 260 12.50 22.40 13.24
CA PRO A 260 11.18 22.01 13.74
C PRO A 260 11.23 20.77 14.65
N ALA A 261 11.76 19.64 14.17
CA ALA A 261 11.92 18.40 14.94
C ALA A 261 13.23 17.67 14.56
N ARG A 262 14.33 18.41 14.45
CA ARG A 262 15.62 17.88 13.99
C ARG A 262 16.43 17.36 15.16
N LEU A 263 17.12 16.23 14.98
CA LEU A 263 17.99 15.64 15.99
C LEU A 263 19.43 16.10 15.78
N LYS A 264 20.00 16.82 16.76
CA LYS A 264 21.42 17.17 16.79
C LYS A 264 22.14 16.26 17.78
N LEU A 265 23.08 15.46 17.28
CA LEU A 265 23.94 14.57 18.05
C LEU A 265 25.32 15.19 18.21
N LYS A 266 25.87 15.08 19.42
CA LYS A 266 27.26 15.38 19.72
C LYS A 266 28.00 14.05 19.86
N LEU A 267 28.81 13.74 18.86
CA LEU A 267 29.68 12.58 18.85
C LEU A 267 31.13 13.04 18.98
N ASP A 268 32.02 12.09 19.24
CA ASP A 268 33.46 12.36 19.27
C ASP A 268 33.99 12.83 17.90
N SER A 269 33.34 12.38 16.81
CA SER A 269 33.61 12.83 15.44
C SER A 269 33.06 14.22 15.11
N GLY A 270 32.44 14.92 16.07
CA GLY A 270 31.80 16.22 15.89
C GLY A 270 30.27 16.19 15.96
N GLU A 271 29.66 17.32 15.63
CA GLU A 271 28.21 17.49 15.70
C GLU A 271 27.54 17.09 14.38
N LYS A 272 26.54 16.20 14.44
CA LYS A 272 25.73 15.80 13.28
C LYS A 272 24.27 16.17 13.48
N ILE A 273 23.63 16.64 12.43
CA ILE A 273 22.23 17.07 12.46
C ILE A 273 21.42 16.25 11.46
N TYR A 274 20.39 15.59 11.96
CA TYR A 274 19.44 14.80 11.20
C TYR A 274 18.12 15.54 11.06
N THR A 275 17.56 15.55 9.84
CA THR A 275 16.28 16.19 9.55
C THR A 275 15.11 15.35 10.05
N THR A 276 15.16 14.05 9.80
CA THR A 276 14.15 13.05 10.22
C THR A 276 14.78 11.95 11.06
N LEU A 277 13.97 11.25 11.85
CA LEU A 277 14.44 10.10 12.62
C LEU A 277 14.83 8.93 11.71
N THR A 278 14.14 8.75 10.58
CA THR A 278 14.46 7.77 9.55
C THR A 278 15.88 7.97 9.01
N SER A 279 16.27 9.23 8.71
CA SER A 279 17.65 9.53 8.26
C SER A 279 18.71 9.25 9.33
N ALA A 280 18.32 9.24 10.61
CA ALA A 280 19.20 8.93 11.73
C ALA A 280 19.17 7.44 12.10
N ALA A 281 18.32 6.61 11.47
CA ALA A 281 18.01 5.26 11.94
C ALA A 281 19.24 4.36 12.00
N GLU A 282 20.09 4.38 10.97
CA GLU A 282 21.33 3.60 10.92
C GLU A 282 22.29 4.00 12.06
N MET A 283 22.43 5.31 12.29
CA MET A 283 23.27 5.83 13.36
C MET A 283 22.70 5.53 14.75
N LEU A 284 21.39 5.67 14.93
CA LEU A 284 20.75 5.38 16.20
C LEU A 284 20.81 3.88 16.52
N SER A 285 20.69 3.03 15.50
CA SER A 285 20.86 1.58 15.62
C SER A 285 22.29 1.21 16.04
N SER A 286 23.32 1.82 15.45
CA SER A 286 24.71 1.58 15.87
C SER A 286 25.00 2.06 17.30
N LEU A 287 24.29 3.10 17.75
CA LEU A 287 24.30 3.56 19.15
C LEU A 287 23.38 2.73 20.05
N GLY A 288 22.71 1.69 19.53
CA GLY A 288 21.79 0.79 20.25
C GLY A 288 20.51 1.46 20.75
N VAL A 289 20.04 2.51 20.07
CA VAL A 289 18.82 3.25 20.41
C VAL A 289 17.67 2.75 19.55
N GLN A 290 16.56 2.38 20.19
CA GLN A 290 15.38 1.91 19.47
C GLN A 290 14.48 3.08 19.07
N ILE A 291 14.09 3.10 17.80
CA ILE A 291 13.11 4.03 17.24
C ILE A 291 11.77 3.29 17.18
N TYR A 292 10.74 3.86 17.79
CA TYR A 292 9.38 3.41 17.56
C TYR A 292 8.84 4.18 16.35
N GLU A 293 8.78 3.52 15.19
CA GLU A 293 8.05 4.05 14.04
C GLU A 293 6.56 4.04 14.39
N GLY A 294 5.93 5.21 14.36
CA GLY A 294 4.47 5.30 14.42
C GLY A 294 3.89 5.10 13.02
N GLU A 295 2.67 4.59 12.94
CA GLU A 295 1.95 4.26 11.70
C GLU A 295 1.97 5.38 10.62
N GLU A 296 2.15 6.63 11.03
CA GLU A 296 2.16 7.83 10.16
C GLU A 296 3.42 7.98 9.27
N GLU A 297 4.57 7.34 9.55
CA GLU A 297 5.74 7.41 8.64
C GLU A 297 5.61 6.48 7.42
N HIS A 298 4.65 5.56 7.42
CA HIS A 298 4.39 4.68 6.29
C HIS A 298 3.71 5.40 5.11
N THR A 299 3.00 6.51 5.35
CA THR A 299 2.30 7.27 4.30
C THR A 299 3.23 8.24 3.55
N GLU A 300 4.39 8.58 4.11
CA GLU A 300 5.41 9.42 3.44
C GLU A 300 6.35 8.59 2.54
N LYS A 301 6.31 7.26 2.63
CA LYS A 301 6.91 6.42 1.60
C LYS A 301 6.02 6.59 0.37
N GLU A 302 6.54 7.26 -0.67
CA GLU A 302 6.02 7.01 -2.01
C GLU A 302 5.90 5.49 -2.14
N PRO A 303 4.75 4.95 -2.59
CA PRO A 303 4.71 3.57 -3.00
C PRO A 303 5.60 3.47 -4.24
N THR A 304 6.92 3.31 -4.04
CA THR A 304 7.82 2.77 -5.04
C THR A 304 7.48 1.29 -5.12
N THR A 305 6.34 1.01 -5.74
CA THR A 305 6.00 -0.32 -6.21
C THR A 305 6.89 -0.59 -7.41
N ASP A 306 8.11 -1.06 -7.13
CA ASP A 306 9.01 -1.63 -8.12
C ASP A 306 8.46 -2.97 -8.61
N TRP A 307 7.39 -2.94 -9.40
CA TRP A 307 7.08 -4.05 -10.29
C TRP A 307 7.21 -3.55 -11.73
N THR A 308 8.28 -4.02 -12.37
CA THR A 308 8.52 -3.79 -13.79
C THR A 308 7.77 -4.85 -14.59
N THR A 309 6.73 -4.47 -15.32
CA THR A 309 6.21 -5.31 -16.39
C THR A 309 7.25 -5.39 -17.50
N ARG A 310 7.66 -6.62 -17.81
CA ARG A 310 8.62 -6.94 -18.88
C ARG A 310 7.95 -6.76 -20.24
N SER A 311 7.74 -5.53 -20.70
CA SER A 311 7.47 -5.28 -22.13
C SER A 311 7.75 -3.83 -22.57
N LYS A 312 8.66 -3.75 -23.55
CA LYS A 312 8.95 -2.70 -24.56
C LYS A 312 8.61 -1.22 -24.29
N LYS A 313 9.70 -0.43 -24.28
CA LYS A 313 9.86 1.01 -24.58
C LYS A 313 9.13 2.00 -23.66
N LYS A 314 9.87 2.42 -22.64
CA LYS A 314 9.69 3.66 -21.87
C LYS A 314 9.68 4.87 -22.82
N LYS A 315 8.50 5.49 -23.04
CA LYS A 315 8.41 6.90 -23.44
C LYS A 315 8.11 7.69 -22.18
N GLU A 316 9.07 8.51 -21.76
CA GLU A 316 8.85 9.53 -20.73
C GLU A 316 7.86 10.57 -21.28
N GLY A 317 6.59 10.40 -20.94
CA GLY A 317 5.55 11.39 -21.20
C GLY A 317 5.50 12.37 -20.05
N LYS A 318 6.01 13.59 -20.25
CA LYS A 318 5.59 14.75 -19.46
C LYS A 318 4.07 14.86 -19.56
N ILE A 319 3.41 15.08 -18.41
CA ILE A 319 1.98 15.40 -18.32
C ILE A 319 1.69 16.51 -19.34
N LYS A 320 0.84 16.23 -20.33
CA LYS A 320 0.39 17.28 -21.26
C LYS A 320 -0.80 17.98 -20.61
N SER A 321 -0.84 19.31 -20.74
CA SER A 321 -1.89 20.18 -20.18
C SER A 321 -3.32 19.77 -20.54
N LEU A 322 -3.50 19.01 -21.62
CA LEU A 322 -4.80 18.48 -22.06
C LEU A 322 -5.40 17.45 -21.10
N ASP A 323 -4.58 16.71 -20.34
CA ASP A 323 -5.06 15.71 -19.37
C ASP A 323 -5.65 16.38 -18.10
N LEU A 324 -5.33 17.67 -17.87
CA LEU A 324 -5.87 18.49 -16.78
C LEU A 324 -7.18 19.20 -17.16
N GLU A 325 -7.43 19.47 -18.44
CA GLU A 325 -8.62 20.23 -18.87
C GLU A 325 -9.92 19.42 -18.74
N PHE A 326 -9.85 18.09 -18.90
CA PHE A 326 -11.02 17.22 -18.72
C PHE A 326 -11.52 17.18 -17.27
N ILE A 327 -10.61 17.37 -16.30
CA ILE A 327 -10.92 17.41 -14.86
C ILE A 327 -11.81 18.62 -14.51
N THR A 328 -11.74 19.71 -15.28
CA THR A 328 -12.55 20.92 -15.01
C THR A 328 -13.85 21.01 -15.81
N GLN A 329 -14.08 20.10 -16.76
CA GLN A 329 -15.28 20.10 -17.60
C GLN A 329 -16.43 19.27 -17.03
N GLU A 330 -16.15 18.24 -16.23
CA GLU A 330 -17.23 17.45 -15.60
C GLU A 330 -17.95 18.25 -14.50
N ASP A 331 -17.25 19.13 -13.77
CA ASP A 331 -17.88 19.99 -12.74
C ASP A 331 -18.86 21.03 -13.32
N LYS A 332 -18.74 21.39 -14.61
CA LYS A 332 -19.64 22.37 -15.26
C LYS A 332 -20.93 21.76 -15.82
N ASN A 333 -20.98 20.44 -15.98
CA ASN A 333 -22.19 19.75 -16.47
C ASN A 333 -23.12 19.32 -15.33
N THR A 334 -22.64 19.25 -14.09
CA THR A 334 -23.47 18.94 -12.92
C THR A 334 -24.26 20.16 -12.41
N GLU A 335 -23.82 21.39 -12.68
CA GLU A 335 -24.50 22.62 -12.25
C GLU A 335 -25.60 23.12 -13.22
N ARG A 336 -25.74 22.53 -14.42
CA ARG A 336 -26.79 22.91 -15.39
C ARG A 336 -28.08 22.09 -15.32
N GLY A 337 -28.19 21.18 -14.34
CA GLY A 337 -29.34 20.29 -14.18
C GLY A 337 -30.40 20.74 -13.16
N ILE A 338 -30.24 21.91 -12.52
CA ILE A 338 -31.16 22.41 -11.50
C ILE A 338 -31.62 23.83 -11.87
N GLU A 339 -32.37 23.95 -12.97
CA GLU A 339 -33.23 25.10 -13.21
C GLU A 339 -34.64 24.64 -13.64
N ILE A 340 -35.56 24.76 -12.68
CA ILE A 340 -36.96 25.19 -12.82
C ILE A 340 -37.88 24.37 -13.75
N ALA A 341 -38.78 23.62 -13.13
CA ALA A 341 -40.17 23.46 -13.56
C ALA A 341 -41.10 23.60 -12.34
#